data_AF-A0A7C6N520-F1
#
_entry.id   AF-A0A7C6N520-F1
#
_cell.length_a   1.000
_cell.length_b   1.000
_cell.length_c   1.000
_cell.angle_alpha   90.00
_cell.angle_beta   90.00
_cell.angle_gamma   90.00
#
_symmetry.space_group_name_H-M   'P 1'
#
loop_
_entity.id
_entity.type
_entity.pdbx_description
1 polymer ?
#
loop_
_entity_poly.entity_id
_entity_poly.type
_entity_poly.pdbx_seq_one_letter_code
_entity_poly.pdbx_strand_id
1 'polypeptide(L)'
;IIQPPIMRLLTTDKERTVKMEQLRNVSKIEKILFPIIVTIVVVLILPTTAPLVGMLMLGNLFRECGVVRQLTDISSNALMYIVVILLGTSVGATTSAEAFLNLATLKIVFLGLVAFIMGTASGVLFGKIMYKVSGGKINPLIGSAGVSAVPMAARVSQKVGTEYDRTNFLLMHAMGPNVAGVIGTAVVAGTFLAIFGQ
;
A
#
# COMPACT_ATOMS: atom_id res chain seq x y z
N ILE A 1 14.41 7.51 -1.01
CA ILE A 1 14.85 8.92 -1.14
C ILE A 1 13.95 9.82 -0.30
N ILE A 2 12.65 9.87 -0.58
CA ILE A 2 11.70 10.75 0.13
C ILE A 2 11.39 10.25 1.55
N GLN A 3 11.08 8.94 1.71
CA GLN A 3 10.65 8.41 3.00
C GLN A 3 11.70 8.47 4.12
N PRO A 4 12.98 8.05 3.91
CA PRO A 4 13.94 7.95 5.02
C PRO A 4 14.21 9.27 5.76
N PRO A 5 14.40 10.43 5.09
CA PRO A 5 14.54 11.71 5.79
C PRO A 5 13.37 12.03 6.71
N ILE A 6 12.13 11.81 6.27
CA ILE A 6 10.92 12.06 7.06
C ILE A 6 10.85 11.14 8.26
N MET A 7 11.15 9.85 8.06
CA MET A 7 11.21 8.88 9.15
C MET A 7 12.25 9.30 10.19
N ARG A 8 13.43 9.75 9.74
CA ARG A 8 14.51 10.22 10.62
C ARG A 8 14.22 11.55 11.32
N LEU A 9 13.40 12.42 10.72
CA LEU A 9 13.02 13.69 11.33
C LEU A 9 11.94 13.49 12.40
N LEU A 10 10.95 12.64 12.11
CA LEU A 10 9.78 12.52 12.97
C LEU A 10 9.97 11.51 14.10
N THR A 11 10.68 10.41 13.90
CA THR A 11 10.85 9.38 14.95
C THR A 11 12.09 9.63 15.83
N THR A 12 12.19 8.96 16.97
CA THR A 12 13.40 8.96 17.84
C THR A 12 14.14 7.63 17.75
N ASP A 13 15.42 7.58 18.14
CA ASP A 13 16.20 6.34 18.11
C ASP A 13 15.58 5.23 18.97
N LYS A 14 15.03 5.59 20.13
CA LYS A 14 14.31 4.66 21.02
C LYS A 14 13.10 4.04 20.35
N GLU A 15 12.35 4.81 19.56
CA GLU A 15 11.19 4.31 18.81
C GLU A 15 11.59 3.39 17.65
N ARG A 16 12.74 3.67 17.01
CA ARG A 16 13.24 2.92 15.86
C ARG A 16 13.74 1.53 16.23
N THR A 17 14.26 1.36 17.44
CA THR A 17 14.81 0.10 17.95
C THR A 17 13.75 -0.82 18.58
N VAL A 18 12.47 -0.42 18.54
CA VAL A 18 11.37 -1.24 19.08
C VAL A 18 11.24 -2.51 18.25
N LYS A 19 11.35 -3.66 18.92
CA LYS A 19 11.13 -4.99 18.35
C LYS A 19 9.66 -5.34 18.45
N MET A 20 9.07 -5.73 17.32
CA MET A 20 7.68 -6.13 17.25
C MET A 20 7.50 -7.61 17.57
N GLU A 21 6.40 -7.97 18.22
CA GLU A 21 6.03 -9.35 18.51
C GLU A 21 5.76 -10.13 17.21
N GLN A 22 6.12 -11.41 17.20
CA GLN A 22 5.87 -12.31 16.08
C GLN A 22 4.38 -12.32 15.66
N LEU A 23 4.13 -12.42 14.36
CA LEU A 23 2.76 -12.48 13.84
C LEU A 23 2.07 -13.77 14.31
N ARG A 24 0.77 -13.67 14.61
CA ARG A 24 -0.06 -14.85 14.91
C ARG A 24 -0.13 -15.78 13.71
N ASN A 25 -0.27 -17.08 13.97
CA ASN A 25 -0.62 -18.04 12.93
C ASN A 25 -2.05 -17.77 12.44
N VAL A 26 -2.20 -17.59 11.13
CA VAL A 26 -3.49 -17.34 10.48
C VAL A 26 -3.96 -18.62 9.79
N SER A 27 -5.18 -19.05 10.12
CA SER A 27 -5.76 -20.26 9.53
C SER A 27 -6.03 -20.09 8.03
N LYS A 28 -6.05 -21.20 7.29
CA LYS A 28 -6.36 -21.18 5.84
C LYS A 28 -7.78 -20.63 5.58
N ILE A 29 -8.72 -20.93 6.48
CA ILE A 29 -10.11 -20.47 6.39
C ILE A 29 -10.15 -18.93 6.53
N GLU A 30 -9.43 -18.36 7.50
CA GLU A 30 -9.36 -16.89 7.65
C GLU A 30 -8.82 -16.20 6.40
N LYS A 31 -7.78 -16.77 5.76
CA LYS A 31 -7.20 -16.18 4.54
C LYS A 31 -8.16 -16.22 3.36
N ILE A 32 -8.98 -17.27 3.24
CA ILE A 32 -9.98 -17.40 2.16
C ILE A 32 -11.20 -16.50 2.42
N LEU A 33 -11.67 -16.41 3.66
CA LEU A 33 -12.82 -15.57 4.01
C LEU A 33 -12.50 -14.08 3.98
N PHE A 34 -11.26 -13.69 4.28
CA PHE A 34 -10.84 -12.29 4.27
C PHE A 34 -11.22 -11.53 2.99
N PRO A 35 -10.82 -11.95 1.77
CA PRO A 35 -11.18 -11.23 0.54
C PRO A 35 -12.69 -11.17 0.29
N ILE A 36 -13.44 -12.20 0.67
CA ILE A 36 -14.90 -12.26 0.49
C ILE A 36 -15.58 -11.26 1.41
N ILE A 37 -15.27 -11.30 2.70
CA ILE A 37 -15.87 -10.42 3.71
C ILE A 37 -15.53 -8.96 3.43
N VAL A 38 -14.25 -8.66 3.13
CA VAL A 38 -13.82 -7.30 2.80
C VAL A 38 -14.56 -6.77 1.58
N THR A 39 -14.69 -7.59 0.53
CA THR A 39 -15.43 -7.17 -0.68
C THR A 39 -16.89 -6.86 -0.35
N ILE A 40 -17.58 -7.73 0.37
CA ILE A 40 -18.99 -7.50 0.75
C ILE A 40 -19.14 -6.22 1.56
N VAL A 41 -18.32 -6.04 2.61
CA VAL A 41 -18.41 -4.86 3.48
C VAL A 41 -18.12 -3.58 2.71
N VAL A 42 -17.05 -3.54 1.91
CA VAL A 42 -16.68 -2.33 1.15
C VAL A 42 -17.75 -2.01 0.10
N VAL A 43 -18.25 -3.00 -0.64
CA VAL A 43 -19.25 -2.78 -1.70
C VAL A 43 -20.60 -2.32 -1.12
N LEU A 44 -21.00 -2.84 0.05
CA LEU A 44 -22.22 -2.38 0.72
C LEU A 44 -22.13 -0.92 1.19
N ILE A 45 -20.95 -0.48 1.62
CA ILE A 45 -20.72 0.91 2.07
C ILE A 45 -20.55 1.84 0.87
N LEU A 46 -19.80 1.41 -0.16
CA LEU A 46 -19.40 2.25 -1.28
C LEU A 46 -19.39 1.45 -2.59
N PRO A 47 -20.56 1.30 -3.24
CA PRO A 47 -20.72 0.47 -4.44
C PRO A 47 -19.81 0.86 -5.60
N THR A 48 -19.45 2.13 -5.72
CA THR A 48 -18.55 2.66 -6.77
C THR A 48 -17.13 2.08 -6.69
N THR A 49 -16.72 1.54 -5.54
CA THR A 49 -15.43 0.84 -5.37
C THR A 49 -15.44 -0.61 -5.85
N ALA A 50 -16.62 -1.17 -6.16
CA ALA A 50 -16.77 -2.59 -6.47
C ALA A 50 -15.82 -3.09 -7.57
N PRO A 51 -15.62 -2.36 -8.70
CA PRO A 51 -14.68 -2.81 -9.73
C PRO A 51 -13.23 -2.85 -9.24
N LEU A 52 -12.82 -1.90 -8.39
CA LEU A 52 -11.44 -1.80 -7.92
C LEU A 52 -11.14 -2.82 -6.82
N VAL A 53 -11.92 -2.79 -5.73
CA VAL A 53 -11.71 -3.66 -4.58
C VAL A 53 -12.07 -5.11 -4.93
N GLY A 54 -13.11 -5.32 -5.73
CA GLY A 54 -13.52 -6.64 -6.18
C GLY A 54 -12.44 -7.35 -6.99
N MET A 55 -11.84 -6.68 -7.98
CA MET A 55 -10.77 -7.30 -8.78
C MET A 55 -9.49 -7.56 -7.97
N LEU A 56 -9.16 -6.67 -7.02
CA LEU A 56 -8.04 -6.90 -6.09
C LEU A 56 -8.27 -8.12 -5.21
N MET A 57 -9.45 -8.23 -4.61
CA MET A 57 -9.81 -9.34 -3.71
C MET A 57 -10.03 -10.65 -4.47
N LEU A 58 -10.46 -10.60 -5.73
CA LEU A 58 -10.53 -11.77 -6.61
C LEU A 58 -9.15 -12.37 -6.84
N GLY A 59 -8.15 -11.54 -7.15
CA GLY A 59 -6.76 -12.01 -7.27
C GLY A 59 -6.23 -12.61 -5.96
N ASN A 60 -6.59 -12.03 -4.82
CA ASN A 60 -6.27 -12.60 -3.50
C ASN A 60 -6.95 -13.96 -3.28
N LEU A 61 -8.22 -14.10 -3.67
CA LEU A 61 -8.96 -15.36 -3.56
C LEU A 61 -8.36 -16.46 -4.44
N PHE A 62 -7.94 -16.17 -5.67
CA PHE A 62 -7.22 -17.12 -6.53
C PHE A 62 -5.96 -17.65 -5.85
N ARG A 63 -5.21 -16.78 -5.17
CA ARG A 63 -4.00 -17.16 -4.44
C ARG A 63 -4.31 -18.03 -3.22
N GLU A 64 -5.29 -17.66 -2.40
CA GLU A 64 -5.52 -18.29 -1.10
C GLU A 64 -6.39 -19.55 -1.16
N CYS A 65 -7.26 -19.71 -2.17
CA CYS A 65 -8.12 -20.89 -2.28
C CYS A 65 -7.34 -22.17 -2.64
N GLY A 66 -6.23 -22.04 -3.39
CA GLY A 66 -5.33 -23.14 -3.75
C GLY A 66 -5.87 -24.15 -4.76
N VAL A 67 -7.11 -23.98 -5.23
CA VAL A 67 -7.77 -24.89 -6.20
C VAL A 67 -7.64 -24.43 -7.65
N VAL A 68 -7.37 -23.13 -7.89
CA VAL A 68 -7.23 -22.56 -9.24
C VAL A 68 -5.79 -22.16 -9.58
N ARG A 69 -4.83 -23.08 -9.37
CA ARG A 69 -3.39 -22.79 -9.55
C ARG A 69 -3.04 -22.20 -10.92
N GLN A 70 -3.64 -22.70 -11.99
CA GLN A 70 -3.41 -22.21 -13.35
C GLN A 70 -3.89 -20.75 -13.52
N LEU A 71 -5.05 -20.40 -12.97
CA LEU A 71 -5.54 -19.02 -12.99
C LEU A 71 -4.62 -18.10 -12.20
N THR A 72 -4.17 -18.52 -11.01
CA THR A 72 -3.26 -17.73 -10.18
C THR A 72 -1.94 -17.46 -10.89
N ASP A 73 -1.35 -18.49 -11.52
CA ASP A 73 -0.08 -18.39 -12.23
C ASP A 73 -0.18 -17.52 -13.49
N ILE A 74 -1.19 -17.78 -14.34
CA ILE A 74 -1.42 -17.00 -15.57
C ILE A 74 -1.73 -15.53 -15.22
N SER A 75 -2.55 -15.29 -14.20
CA SER A 75 -2.92 -13.93 -13.77
C SER A 75 -1.74 -13.17 -13.17
N SER A 76 -0.88 -13.82 -12.38
CA SER A 76 0.26 -13.18 -11.72
C SER A 76 1.48 -13.00 -12.63
N ASN A 77 1.50 -13.68 -13.79
CA ASN A 77 2.61 -13.63 -14.73
C ASN A 77 2.14 -13.14 -16.10
N ALA A 78 1.83 -14.06 -17.02
CA ALA A 78 1.63 -13.76 -18.44
C ALA A 78 0.57 -12.67 -18.67
N LEU A 79 -0.61 -12.78 -18.04
CA LEU A 79 -1.68 -11.81 -18.21
C LEU A 79 -1.29 -10.43 -17.66
N MET A 80 -0.64 -10.38 -16.50
CA MET A 80 -0.15 -9.12 -15.92
C MET A 80 0.81 -8.42 -16.88
N TYR A 81 1.80 -9.12 -17.42
CA TYR A 81 2.76 -8.51 -18.35
C TYR A 81 2.10 -8.02 -19.64
N ILE A 82 1.17 -8.80 -20.22
CA ILE A 82 0.43 -8.39 -21.42
C ILE A 82 -0.36 -7.10 -21.14
N VAL A 83 -1.14 -7.06 -20.05
CA VAL A 83 -1.95 -5.89 -19.69
C VAL A 83 -1.06 -4.68 -19.37
N VAL A 84 0.08 -4.86 -18.68
CA VAL A 84 1.03 -3.78 -18.38
C VAL A 84 1.63 -3.20 -19.66
N ILE A 85 1.97 -4.02 -20.65
CA ILE A 85 2.48 -3.54 -21.94
C ILE A 85 1.41 -2.73 -22.67
N LEU A 86 0.17 -3.22 -22.71
CA LEU A 86 -0.95 -2.52 -23.36
C LEU A 86 -1.26 -1.19 -22.67
N LEU A 87 -1.30 -1.18 -21.33
CA LEU A 87 -1.52 0.03 -20.54
C LEU A 87 -0.38 1.03 -20.70
N GLY A 88 0.87 0.58 -20.61
CA GLY A 88 2.05 1.43 -20.77
C GLY A 88 2.13 2.05 -22.17
N THR A 89 1.83 1.27 -23.20
CA THR A 89 1.78 1.75 -24.59
C THR A 89 0.64 2.75 -24.79
N SER A 90 -0.55 2.46 -24.25
CA SER A 90 -1.71 3.36 -24.36
C SER A 90 -1.47 4.69 -23.65
N VAL A 91 -0.93 4.68 -22.43
CA VAL A 91 -0.58 5.90 -21.67
C VAL A 91 0.55 6.67 -22.35
N GLY A 92 1.55 5.98 -22.89
CA GLY A 92 2.61 6.61 -23.66
C GLY A 92 2.09 7.28 -24.93
N ALA A 93 1.19 6.62 -25.66
CA ALA A 93 0.59 7.15 -26.89
C ALA A 93 -0.28 8.39 -26.66
N THR A 94 -0.91 8.53 -25.49
CA THR A 94 -1.72 9.72 -25.15
C THR A 94 -0.89 10.89 -24.60
N THR A 95 0.41 10.70 -24.32
CA THR A 95 1.29 11.73 -23.79
C THR A 95 1.91 12.56 -24.93
N SER A 96 1.13 13.51 -25.49
CA SER A 96 1.66 14.44 -26.49
C SER A 96 2.66 15.43 -25.87
N ALA A 97 3.61 15.93 -26.68
CA ALA A 97 4.61 16.90 -26.21
C ALA A 97 3.98 18.16 -25.60
N GLU A 98 2.85 18.62 -26.16
CA GLU A 98 2.09 19.77 -25.68
C GLU A 98 1.37 19.49 -24.35
N ALA A 99 0.87 18.26 -24.15
CA ALA A 99 0.27 17.84 -22.88
C ALA A 99 1.34 17.64 -21.79
N PHE A 100 2.54 17.19 -22.15
CA PHE A 100 3.61 16.91 -21.19
C PHE A 100 4.40 18.16 -20.79
N LEU A 101 4.76 19.03 -21.73
CA LEU A 101 5.50 20.28 -21.50
C LEU A 101 4.56 21.44 -21.13
N ASN A 102 3.57 21.16 -20.29
CA ASN A 102 2.65 22.16 -19.77
C ASN A 102 2.97 22.46 -18.30
N LEU A 103 2.80 23.72 -17.90
CA LEU A 103 2.89 24.15 -16.51
C LEU A 103 1.95 23.37 -15.60
N ALA A 104 0.80 22.92 -16.11
CA ALA A 104 -0.13 22.04 -15.40
C ALA A 104 0.51 20.69 -15.04
N THR A 105 1.24 20.07 -15.96
CA THR A 105 1.90 18.77 -15.75
C THR A 105 3.02 18.88 -14.73
N LEU A 106 3.79 19.97 -14.77
CA LEU A 106 4.80 20.25 -13.74
C LEU A 106 4.18 20.41 -12.35
N LYS A 107 3.02 21.09 -12.27
CA LYS A 107 2.26 21.21 -11.01
C LYS A 107 1.80 19.84 -10.49
N ILE A 108 1.34 18.94 -11.36
CA ILE A 108 0.94 17.58 -10.96
C ILE A 108 2.12 16.81 -10.37
N VAL A 109 3.29 16.85 -11.02
CA VAL A 109 4.50 16.18 -10.52
C VAL A 109 4.90 16.72 -9.14
N PHE A 110 4.91 18.04 -8.99
CA PHE A 110 5.22 18.68 -7.70
C PHE A 110 4.20 18.32 -6.62
N LEU A 111 2.90 18.37 -6.94
CA LEU A 111 1.83 17.99 -6.01
C LEU A 111 1.95 16.53 -5.59
N GLY A 112 2.34 15.64 -6.51
CA GLY A 112 2.63 14.25 -6.23
C GLY A 112 3.77 14.08 -5.22
N LEU A 113 4.87 14.82 -5.38
CA LEU A 113 5.98 14.83 -4.43
C LEU A 113 5.51 15.27 -3.02
N VAL A 114 4.75 16.37 -2.94
CA VAL A 114 4.19 16.87 -1.67
C VAL A 114 3.23 15.86 -1.06
N ALA A 115 2.38 15.21 -1.86
CA ALA A 115 1.47 14.17 -1.40
C ALA A 115 2.22 12.96 -0.81
N PHE A 116 3.33 12.54 -1.42
CA PHE A 116 4.18 11.48 -0.87
C PHE A 116 4.84 11.88 0.45
N ILE A 117 5.30 13.13 0.57
CA ILE A 117 5.88 13.66 1.82
C ILE A 117 4.82 13.65 2.93
N MET A 118 3.66 14.23 2.65
CA MET A 118 2.54 14.31 3.60
C MET A 118 2.03 12.92 3.99
N GLY A 119 1.86 12.01 3.04
CA GLY A 119 1.41 10.63 3.29
C GLY A 119 2.40 9.84 4.14
N THR A 120 3.71 10.03 3.91
CA THR A 120 4.73 9.39 4.75
C THR A 120 4.74 10.00 6.15
N ALA A 121 4.67 11.33 6.27
CA ALA A 121 4.66 12.03 7.54
C ALA A 121 3.44 11.67 8.39
N SER A 122 2.25 11.67 7.78
CA SER A 122 1.00 11.27 8.46
C SER A 122 1.02 9.80 8.85
N GLY A 123 1.53 8.91 7.99
CA GLY A 123 1.70 7.49 8.31
C GLY A 123 2.61 7.26 9.51
N VAL A 124 3.77 7.94 9.57
CA VAL A 124 4.70 7.87 10.70
C VAL A 124 4.09 8.47 11.97
N LEU A 125 3.39 9.61 11.86
CA LEU A 125 2.71 10.23 12.99
C LEU A 125 1.62 9.31 13.56
N PHE A 126 0.83 8.68 12.70
CA PHE A 126 -0.13 7.66 13.13
C PHE A 126 0.58 6.45 13.76
N GLY A 127 1.72 6.04 13.22
CA GLY A 127 2.60 5.04 13.83
C GLY A 127 3.04 5.40 15.25
N LYS A 128 3.33 6.68 15.54
CA LYS A 128 3.62 7.16 16.89
C LYS A 128 2.42 7.13 17.82
N ILE A 129 1.25 7.51 17.31
CA ILE A 129 0.01 7.40 18.08
C ILE A 129 -0.19 5.95 18.48
N MET A 130 -0.03 5.01 17.54
CA MET A 130 -0.11 3.58 17.80
C MET A 130 0.98 3.09 18.77
N TYR A 131 2.21 3.61 18.69
CA TYR A 131 3.26 3.33 19.67
C TYR A 131 2.84 3.74 21.08
N LYS A 132 2.30 4.94 21.26
CA LYS A 132 1.87 5.45 22.57
C LYS A 132 0.66 4.68 23.11
N VAL A 133 -0.34 4.40 22.27
CA VAL A 133 -1.57 3.68 22.65
C VAL A 133 -1.29 2.21 22.97
N SER A 134 -0.35 1.58 22.26
CA SER A 134 0.02 0.18 22.51
C SER A 134 0.99 0.00 23.69
N GLY A 135 1.38 1.07 24.38
CA GLY A 135 2.37 1.00 25.46
C GLY A 135 3.78 0.67 24.98
N GLY A 136 4.11 1.05 23.74
CA GLY A 136 5.45 0.91 23.18
C GLY A 136 5.71 -0.35 22.35
N LYS A 137 4.66 -1.08 21.97
CA LYS A 137 4.78 -2.36 21.24
C LYS A 137 4.89 -2.20 19.72
N ILE A 138 4.37 -1.11 19.16
CA ILE A 138 4.30 -0.88 17.72
C ILE A 138 5.42 0.06 17.27
N ASN A 139 6.32 -0.41 16.41
CA ASN A 139 7.40 0.43 15.89
C ASN A 139 6.85 1.50 14.92
N PRO A 140 7.01 2.81 15.19
CA PRO A 140 6.47 3.87 14.32
C PRO A 140 6.98 3.85 12.87
N LEU A 141 8.13 3.21 12.60
CA LEU A 141 8.67 3.09 11.25
C LEU A 141 7.73 2.34 10.31
N ILE A 142 6.91 1.40 10.80
CA ILE A 142 5.94 0.68 9.97
C ILE A 142 4.84 1.61 9.43
N GLY A 143 4.61 2.75 10.08
CA GLY A 143 3.62 3.74 9.64
C GLY A 143 3.96 4.33 8.27
N SER A 144 5.25 4.52 7.97
CA SER A 144 5.72 4.95 6.65
C SER A 144 5.40 3.94 5.53
N ALA A 145 5.24 2.66 5.88
CA ALA A 145 4.91 1.61 4.94
C ALA A 145 3.45 1.67 4.47
N GLY A 146 2.60 2.50 5.08
CA GLY A 146 1.23 2.73 4.65
C GLY A 146 1.11 3.38 3.27
N VAL A 147 2.18 4.01 2.78
CA VAL A 147 2.26 4.47 1.39
C VAL A 147 2.27 3.25 0.47
N SER A 148 1.29 3.15 -0.43
CA SER A 148 0.89 1.95 -1.17
C SER A 148 1.87 1.48 -2.26
N ALA A 149 3.18 1.72 -2.09
CA ALA A 149 4.23 1.23 -2.96
C ALA A 149 4.65 -0.19 -2.54
N VAL A 150 3.88 -1.19 -2.98
CA VAL A 150 4.15 -2.61 -2.67
C VAL A 150 5.26 -3.17 -3.56
N PRO A 151 6.21 -3.98 -3.05
CA PRO A 151 6.56 -4.19 -1.63
C PRO A 151 7.60 -3.17 -1.13
N MET A 152 7.96 -2.17 -1.94
CA MET A 152 9.13 -1.32 -1.72
C MET A 152 9.03 -0.40 -0.50
N ALA A 153 7.85 0.14 -0.17
CA ALA A 153 7.67 0.96 1.05
C ALA A 153 8.03 0.17 2.31
N ALA A 154 7.53 -1.06 2.44
CA ALA A 154 7.86 -1.95 3.54
C ALA A 154 9.37 -2.31 3.58
N ARG A 155 10.00 -2.50 2.41
CA ARG A 155 11.46 -2.70 2.30
C ARG A 155 12.26 -1.46 2.72
N VAL A 156 11.77 -0.26 2.42
CA VAL A 156 12.40 0.99 2.89
C VAL A 156 12.30 1.10 4.41
N SER A 157 11.14 0.79 5.00
CA SER A 157 10.99 0.77 6.46
C SER A 157 11.90 -0.28 7.11
N GLN A 158 12.04 -1.47 6.50
CA GLN A 158 13.01 -2.48 6.92
C GLN A 158 14.44 -1.94 6.88
N LYS A 159 14.84 -1.37 5.74
CA LYS A 159 16.20 -0.84 5.54
C LYS A 159 16.54 0.20 6.62
N VAL A 160 15.63 1.16 6.84
CA VAL A 160 15.81 2.18 7.88
C VAL A 160 15.85 1.53 9.26
N GLY A 161 15.00 0.56 9.58
CA GLY A 161 15.05 -0.16 10.86
C GLY A 161 16.39 -0.88 11.10
N THR A 162 16.91 -1.56 10.07
CA THR A 162 18.20 -2.27 10.12
C THR A 162 19.41 -1.35 10.28
N GLU A 163 19.31 -0.07 9.89
CA GLU A 163 20.35 0.93 10.14
C GLU A 163 20.53 1.21 11.66
N TYR A 164 19.47 1.06 12.46
CA TYR A 164 19.51 1.28 13.92
C TYR A 164 19.67 -0.01 14.72
N ASP A 165 19.02 -1.10 14.30
CA ASP A 165 19.18 -2.43 14.90
C ASP A 165 19.16 -3.51 13.81
N ARG A 166 20.30 -4.14 13.58
CA ARG A 166 20.46 -5.20 12.57
C ARG A 166 19.62 -6.45 12.85
N THR A 167 19.19 -6.65 14.09
CA THR A 167 18.35 -7.77 14.52
C THR A 167 16.85 -7.45 14.44
N ASN A 168 16.49 -6.20 14.11
CA ASN A 168 15.10 -5.77 14.03
C ASN A 168 14.54 -5.98 12.60
N PHE A 169 13.71 -7.00 12.46
CA PHE A 169 13.06 -7.35 11.19
C PHE A 169 11.61 -6.84 11.16
N LEU A 170 11.43 -5.68 10.55
CA LEU A 170 10.15 -5.00 10.36
C LEU A 170 9.40 -5.43 9.09
N LEU A 171 10.05 -6.03 8.09
CA LEU A 171 9.45 -6.29 6.77
C LEU A 171 8.10 -7.02 6.88
N MET A 172 8.03 -8.08 7.67
CA MET A 172 6.81 -8.88 7.83
C MET A 172 5.67 -8.07 8.47
N HIS A 173 5.98 -7.18 9.41
CA HIS A 173 5.00 -6.32 10.07
C HIS A 173 4.60 -5.14 9.18
N ALA A 174 5.55 -4.55 8.46
CA ALA A 174 5.37 -3.40 7.59
C ALA A 174 4.53 -3.73 6.33
N MET A 175 4.47 -5.01 5.92
CA MET A 175 3.58 -5.44 4.86
C MET A 175 2.09 -5.26 5.21
N GLY A 176 1.72 -5.32 6.49
CA GLY A 176 0.34 -5.08 6.93
C GLY A 176 -0.16 -3.68 6.56
N PRO A 177 0.47 -2.60 7.07
CA PRO A 177 0.16 -1.23 6.67
C PRO A 177 0.23 -1.00 5.16
N ASN A 178 1.19 -1.63 4.46
CA ASN A 178 1.34 -1.46 3.01
C ASN A 178 0.14 -2.01 2.22
N VAL A 179 -0.33 -3.22 2.57
CA VAL A 179 -1.54 -3.80 1.98
C VAL A 179 -2.77 -2.98 2.35
N ALA A 180 -2.88 -2.52 3.60
CA ALA A 180 -3.96 -1.63 4.03
C ALA A 180 -3.98 -0.33 3.22
N GLY A 181 -2.80 0.22 2.87
CA GLY A 181 -2.68 1.39 2.01
C GLY A 181 -3.25 1.17 0.61
N VAL A 182 -2.99 0.02 -0.02
CA VAL A 182 -3.55 -0.31 -1.36
C VAL A 182 -5.07 -0.34 -1.31
N ILE A 183 -5.63 -1.00 -0.29
CA ILE A 183 -7.09 -1.06 -0.08
C ILE A 183 -7.65 0.34 0.17
N GLY A 184 -7.01 1.12 1.06
CA GLY A 184 -7.43 2.49 1.37
C GLY A 184 -7.43 3.40 0.14
N THR A 185 -6.41 3.28 -0.72
CA THR A 185 -6.36 4.06 -1.98
C THR A 185 -7.50 3.70 -2.92
N ALA A 186 -7.86 2.42 -3.04
CA ALA A 186 -9.01 2.00 -3.85
C ALA A 186 -10.34 2.52 -3.29
N VAL A 187 -10.50 2.53 -1.96
CA VAL A 187 -11.68 3.09 -1.29
C VAL A 187 -11.80 4.59 -1.56
N VAL A 188 -10.71 5.34 -1.32
CA VAL A 188 -10.65 6.78 -1.58
C VAL A 188 -10.96 7.06 -3.05
N ALA A 189 -10.33 6.36 -3.99
CA ALA A 189 -10.61 6.52 -5.42
C ALA A 189 -12.09 6.31 -5.75
N GLY A 190 -12.72 5.26 -5.22
CA GLY A 190 -14.16 5.05 -5.43
C GLY A 190 -15.03 6.10 -4.75
N THR A 191 -14.60 6.70 -3.63
CA THR A 191 -15.32 7.84 -3.01
C THR A 191 -15.24 9.06 -3.92
N PHE A 192 -14.06 9.36 -4.46
CA PHE A 192 -13.89 10.44 -5.43
C PHE A 192 -14.74 10.19 -6.69
N LEU A 193 -14.81 8.95 -7.20
CA LEU A 193 -15.71 8.61 -8.31
C LEU A 193 -17.20 8.78 -7.94
N ALA A 194 -17.60 8.46 -6.72
CA ALA A 194 -18.99 8.66 -6.27
C ALA A 194 -19.38 10.14 -6.20
N ILE A 195 -18.44 11.01 -5.79
CA ILE A 195 -18.68 12.44 -5.58
C ILE A 195 -18.51 13.24 -6.89
N PHE A 196 -17.49 12.92 -7.69
CA PHE A 196 -17.07 13.71 -8.85
C PHE A 196 -17.23 12.98 -10.19
N GLY A 197 -17.57 11.69 -10.18
CA GLY A 197 -17.75 10.88 -11.39
C GLY A 197 -19.19 10.86 -11.92
N GLN A 198 -20.06 11.70 -11.37
CA GLN A 198 -21.38 12.01 -11.95
C GLN A 198 -21.25 13.12 -12.98
#